data_AF-A0A426XTB3-F1
#
_entry.id   AF-A0A426XTB3-F1
#
_cell.length_a   1.000
_cell.length_b   1.000
_cell.length_c   1.000
_cell.angle_alpha   90.00
_cell.angle_beta   90.00
_cell.angle_gamma   90.00
#
_symmetry.space_group_name_H-M   'P 1'
#
loop_
_entity.id
_entity.type
_entity.pdbx_description
1 polymer ?
#
loop_
_entity_poly.entity_id
_entity_poly.type
_entity_poly.pdbx_seq_one_letter_code
_entity_poly.pdbx_strand_id
1 'polypeptide(L)' 'MVTTDLDVKDADVRSFFRRYHAAYVDAVSNPFHVPGKKITSKAFAERVSGIVKSFGPVTTG' A
#
# COMPACT_ATOMS: atom_id res chain seq x y z
N MET A 1 -18.40 15.52 20.25
CA MET A 1 -17.79 15.56 18.90
C MET A 1 -16.76 14.45 18.86
N VAL A 2 -17.14 13.27 18.39
CA VAL A 2 -16.30 12.06 18.38
C VAL A 2 -16.25 11.57 16.94
N THR A 3 -15.55 12.30 16.07
CA THR A 3 -15.41 11.97 14.65
C THR A 3 -13.96 11.90 14.18
N THR A 4 -13.01 12.36 14.99
CA THR A 4 -11.60 12.48 14.56
C THR A 4 -10.89 11.14 14.39
N ASP A 5 -11.17 10.12 15.20
CA ASP A 5 -10.47 8.83 15.13
C ASP A 5 -10.84 8.04 13.86
N LEU A 6 -12.09 8.17 13.42
CA LEU A 6 -12.60 7.55 12.20
C LEU A 6 -12.06 8.27 10.95
N ASP A 7 -12.06 9.61 10.94
CA ASP A 7 -11.51 10.39 9.82
C ASP A 7 -9.99 10.19 9.66
N VAL A 8 -9.23 10.09 10.75
CA VAL A 8 -7.79 9.80 10.71
C VAL A 8 -7.54 8.40 10.15
N LYS A 9 -8.29 7.39 10.62
CA LYS A 9 -8.24 6.03 10.06
C LYS A 9 -8.63 5.98 8.59
N ASP A 10 -9.65 6.71 8.17
CA ASP A 10 -10.09 6.75 6.76
C ASP A 10 -9.05 7.45 5.86
N ALA A 11 -8.46 8.55 6.34
CA ALA A 11 -7.38 9.26 5.66
C ALA A 11 -6.14 8.37 5.48
N ASP A 12 -5.76 7.64 6.53
CA ASP A 12 -4.70 6.67 6.47
C ASP A 12 -5.06 5.58 5.44
N VAL A 13 -6.28 5.02 5.50
CA VAL A 13 -6.68 3.90 4.63
C VAL A 13 -6.70 4.33 3.17
N ARG A 14 -7.16 5.55 2.88
CA ARG A 14 -7.09 6.15 1.54
C ARG A 14 -5.65 6.35 1.08
N SER A 15 -4.76 6.75 1.98
CA SER A 15 -3.32 6.88 1.69
C SER A 15 -2.68 5.52 1.39
N PHE A 16 -3.03 4.49 2.16
CA PHE A 16 -2.61 3.10 1.92
C PHE A 16 -3.03 2.64 0.53
N PHE A 17 -4.32 2.71 0.21
CA PHE A 17 -4.84 2.25 -1.08
C PHE A 17 -4.22 3.05 -2.24
N ARG A 18 -4.03 4.36 -2.09
CA ARG A 18 -3.33 5.17 -3.10
C ARG A 18 -1.90 4.69 -3.35
N ARG A 19 -1.11 4.50 -2.28
CA ARG A 19 0.29 4.06 -2.39
C ARG A 19 0.39 2.63 -2.92
N TYR A 20 -0.48 1.75 -2.46
CA TYR A 20 -0.59 0.38 -2.94
C TYR A 20 -0.94 0.33 -4.43
N HIS A 21 -1.95 1.09 -4.85
CA HIS A 21 -2.39 1.17 -6.24
C HIS A 21 -1.29 1.75 -7.14
N ALA A 22 -0.57 2.78 -6.69
CA ALA A 22 0.58 3.31 -7.43
C ALA A 22 1.68 2.25 -7.62
N ALA A 23 2.01 1.48 -6.58
CA ALA A 23 2.97 0.40 -6.67
C ALA A 23 2.50 -0.75 -7.58
N TYR A 24 1.20 -1.04 -7.57
CA TYR A 24 0.60 -2.04 -8.46
C TYR A 24 0.65 -1.58 -9.92
N VAL A 25 0.20 -0.36 -10.22
CA VAL A 25 0.24 0.24 -11.56
C VAL A 25 1.65 0.23 -12.11
N ASP A 26 2.65 0.63 -11.32
CA ASP A 26 4.06 0.60 -11.72
C ASP A 26 4.57 -0.82 -12.04
N ALA A 27 4.13 -1.82 -11.28
CA ALA A 27 4.49 -3.21 -11.52
C ALA A 27 3.82 -3.79 -12.78
N VAL A 28 2.57 -3.41 -13.07
CA VAL A 28 1.83 -3.89 -14.26
C VAL A 28 2.09 -3.07 -15.51
N SER A 29 2.53 -1.81 -15.39
CA SER A 29 2.95 -0.96 -16.51
C SER A 29 4.33 -1.32 -17.05
N ASN A 30 5.04 -2.26 -16.39
CA ASN A 30 6.30 -2.76 -16.87
C ASN A 30 6.07 -3.53 -18.19
N PRO A 31 6.66 -3.12 -19.34
CA PRO A 31 6.44 -3.75 -20.64
C PRO A 31 6.94 -5.20 -20.72
N PHE A 32 7.76 -5.65 -19.76
CA PHE A 32 8.20 -7.04 -19.62
C PHE A 32 7.31 -7.85 -18.67
N HIS A 33 6.34 -7.22 -18.00
CA HIS A 33 5.34 -7.89 -17.19
C HIS A 33 4.28 -8.51 -18.09
N VAL A 34 4.18 -9.84 -18.08
CA VAL A 34 3.16 -10.56 -18.83
C VAL A 34 1.83 -10.50 -18.07
N PRO A 35 0.78 -9.87 -18.63
CA PRO A 35 -0.54 -9.82 -18.01
C PRO A 35 -1.04 -11.25 -17.70
N GLY A 36 -1.55 -11.46 -16.48
CA GLY A 36 -2.04 -12.77 -16.03
C GLY A 36 -1.01 -13.64 -15.29
N LYS A 37 0.26 -13.22 -15.18
CA LYS A 37 1.23 -13.84 -14.26
C LYS A 37 1.25 -13.12 -12.91
N LYS A 38 1.44 -13.87 -11.82
CA LYS A 38 1.62 -13.29 -10.48
C LYS A 38 2.80 -12.30 -10.50
N ILE A 39 2.60 -11.13 -9.90
CA ILE A 39 3.66 -10.16 -9.69
C ILE A 39 4.64 -10.75 -8.67
N THR A 40 5.77 -11.30 -9.13
CA THR A 40 6.87 -11.82 -8.29
C THR A 40 7.97 -10.79 -8.09
N SER A 41 7.71 -9.52 -8.38
CA SER A 41 8.70 -8.45 -8.25
C SER A 41 9.08 -8.25 -6.78
N LYS A 42 10.36 -8.48 -6.45
CA LYS A 42 10.92 -8.17 -5.12
C LYS A 42 10.71 -6.71 -4.74
N ALA A 43 10.90 -5.79 -5.70
CA ALA A 43 10.69 -4.36 -5.48
C ALA A 43 9.22 -4.02 -5.15
N PHE A 44 8.26 -4.73 -5.73
CA PHE A 44 6.84 -4.58 -5.38
C PHE A 44 6.58 -5.07 -3.94
N ALA A 45 7.11 -6.24 -3.58
CA ALA A 45 6.97 -6.80 -2.24
C ALA A 45 7.60 -5.89 -1.17
N GLU A 46 8.78 -5.32 -1.43
CA GLU A 46 9.45 -4.36 -0.55
C GLU A 46 8.63 -3.08 -0.37
N ARG A 47 8.07 -2.52 -1.46
CA ARG A 47 7.19 -1.34 -1.39
C ARG A 47 5.93 -1.62 -0.58
N VAL A 48 5.24 -2.73 -0.83
CA VAL A 48 4.04 -3.12 -0.07
C VAL A 48 4.38 -3.35 1.40
N SER A 49 5.49 -4.01 1.70
CA SER A 49 5.98 -4.20 3.08
C SER A 49 6.25 -2.87 3.78
N GLY A 50 6.85 -1.90 3.09
CA GLY A 50 7.05 -0.54 3.62
C GLY A 50 5.74 0.19 3.91
N ILE A 51 4.76 0.09 3.00
CA ILE A 51 3.43 0.70 3.17
C ILE A 51 2.71 0.06 4.36
N VAL A 52 2.69 -1.27 4.47
CA VAL A 52 2.04 -2.00 5.58
C VAL A 52 2.73 -1.70 6.91
N LYS A 53 4.07 -1.58 6.93
CA LYS A 53 4.81 -1.18 8.15
C LYS A 53 4.44 0.24 8.59
N SER A 54 4.25 1.17 7.66
CA SER A 54 3.76 2.51 7.99
C SER A 54 2.30 2.54 8.44
N PHE A 55 1.58 1.44 8.22
CA PHE A 55 0.18 1.23 8.59
C PHE A 55 -0.02 0.43 9.88
N GLY A 56 1.07 -0.14 10.41
CA GLY A 56 1.01 -0.90 11.65
C GLY A 56 0.52 -0.01 12.79
N PRO A 57 -0.25 -0.56 13.75
CA PRO A 57 -0.62 0.21 14.93
C PRO A 57 0.68 0.74 15.55
N VAL A 58 0.68 2.00 15.95
CA VAL A 58 1.74 2.53 16.80
C VAL A 58 1.81 1.64 18.03
N THR A 59 2.71 0.66 18.03
CA THR A 59 2.97 -0.17 19.19
C THR A 59 3.77 0.71 20.13
N THR A 60 3.07 1.49 20.94
CA THR A 60 3.65 2.11 22.13
C THR A 60 3.93 0.98 23.11
N GLY A 61 5.21 0.68 23.31
CA GLY A 61 5.71 -0.28 24.30
C GLY A 61 7.16 0.03 24.60
#